data_AF-A0A060NN29-F1
#
_entry.id   AF-A0A060NN29-F1
#
_cell.length_a   1.000
_cell.length_b   1.000
_cell.length_c   1.000
_cell.angle_alpha   90.00
_cell.angle_beta   90.00
_cell.angle_gamma   90.00
#
_symmetry.space_group_name_H-M   'P 1'
#
loop_
_entity.id
_entity.type
_entity.pdbx_description
1 polymer ?
#
loop_
_entity_poly.entity_id
_entity_poly.type
_entity_poly.pdbx_seq_one_letter_code
_entity_poly.pdbx_strand_id
1 'polypeptide(L)'
;MKNAAQAPADAAAPEPISAHRAQHQRDVSNRLRRIEGQVRALVQMIEDGRPCEDIAQQMAAARKALDKAFYRMMACSMMEAAASADAGNDLERSTRILEKYA
;
A
#
# COMPACT_ATOMS: atom_id res chain seq x y z
N MET A 1 16.75 4.65 -42.00
CA MET A 1 15.87 4.34 -40.85
C MET A 1 16.70 3.74 -39.72
N LYS A 2 17.23 4.59 -38.82
CA LYS A 2 17.92 4.16 -37.59
C LYS A 2 17.05 4.61 -36.42
N ASN A 3 16.59 3.64 -35.65
CA ASN A 3 15.64 3.78 -34.56
C ASN A 3 16.35 4.44 -33.37
N ALA A 4 15.92 5.64 -32.98
CA ALA A 4 16.41 6.31 -31.77
C ALA A 4 15.66 5.73 -30.57
N ALA A 5 16.22 4.68 -29.97
CA ALA A 5 15.76 4.17 -28.69
C ALA A 5 16.22 5.13 -27.59
N GLN A 6 15.27 5.89 -27.07
CA GLN A 6 15.39 6.73 -25.88
C GLN A 6 15.86 5.85 -24.70
N ALA A 7 16.95 6.24 -24.04
CA ALA A 7 17.34 5.69 -22.74
C ALA A 7 16.40 6.24 -21.66
N PRO A 8 15.93 5.43 -20.67
CA PRO A 8 15.19 5.97 -19.54
C PRO A 8 16.17 6.67 -18.58
N ALA A 9 15.94 7.97 -18.38
CA ALA A 9 16.50 8.72 -17.29
C ALA A 9 15.85 8.27 -15.96
N ASP A 10 16.66 8.33 -14.90
CA ASP A 10 16.25 8.38 -13.49
C ASP A 10 15.97 7.05 -12.77
N ALA A 11 16.99 6.20 -12.73
CA ALA A 11 17.22 5.34 -11.58
C ALA A 11 18.00 6.12 -10.50
N ALA A 12 17.31 6.99 -9.77
CA ALA A 12 17.85 7.59 -8.56
C ALA A 12 18.10 6.47 -7.53
N ALA A 13 19.33 6.39 -7.01
CA ALA A 13 19.69 5.53 -5.89
C ALA A 13 18.72 5.74 -4.72
N PRO A 14 18.43 4.74 -3.88
CA PRO A 14 17.54 4.94 -2.75
C PRO A 14 18.16 5.96 -1.79
N GLU A 15 17.62 7.18 -1.80
CA GLU A 15 17.79 8.20 -0.77
C GLU A 15 17.68 7.54 0.62
N PRO A 16 18.50 7.95 1.60
CA PRO A 16 18.46 7.36 2.94
C PRO A 16 17.03 7.40 3.48
N ILE A 17 16.48 6.22 3.81
CA ILE A 17 15.13 6.07 4.34
C ILE A 17 14.99 6.95 5.57
N SER A 18 14.15 7.99 5.50
CA SER A 18 13.89 8.85 6.64
C SER A 18 13.39 8.01 7.83
N ALA A 19 13.77 8.37 9.06
CA ALA A 19 13.31 7.64 10.25
C ALA A 19 11.77 7.54 10.31
N HIS A 20 11.11 8.58 9.79
CA HIS A 20 9.66 8.64 9.59
C HIS A 20 9.14 7.57 8.62
N ARG A 21 9.74 7.44 7.42
CA ARG A 21 9.42 6.37 6.45
C ARG A 21 9.54 4.99 7.08
N ALA A 22 10.66 4.74 7.77
CA ALA A 22 10.93 3.45 8.39
C ALA A 22 9.88 3.12 9.46
N GLN A 23 9.44 4.10 10.25
CA GLN A 23 8.37 3.92 11.23
C GLN A 23 7.03 3.58 10.58
N HIS A 24 6.62 4.31 9.55
CA HIS A 24 5.38 4.02 8.83
C HIS A 24 5.40 2.66 8.15
N GLN A 25 6.50 2.28 7.51
CA GLN A 25 6.64 0.95 6.90
C GLN A 25 6.54 -0.17 7.94
N ARG A 26 7.15 -0.02 9.12
CA ARG A 26 7.01 -0.98 10.23
C ARG A 26 5.56 -1.09 10.70
N ASP A 27 4.87 0.04 10.87
CA ASP A 27 3.46 0.08 11.28
C ASP A 27 2.55 -0.61 10.25
N VAL A 28 2.76 -0.35 8.96
CA VAL A 28 2.00 -1.02 7.89
C VAL A 28 2.33 -2.51 7.84
N SER A 29 3.61 -2.90 7.95
CA SER A 29 4.01 -4.31 8.02
C SER A 29 3.31 -5.06 9.16
N ASN A 30 3.25 -4.47 10.36
CA ASN A 30 2.55 -5.05 11.49
C ASN A 30 1.05 -5.21 11.26
N ARG A 31 0.42 -4.31 10.50
CA ARG A 31 -0.99 -4.43 10.10
C ARG A 31 -1.21 -5.53 9.09
N LEU A 32 -0.32 -5.63 8.10
CA LEU A 32 -0.37 -6.70 7.09
C LEU A 32 -0.22 -8.08 7.73
N ARG A 33 0.65 -8.26 8.73
CA ARG A 33 0.74 -9.51 9.52
C ARG A 33 -0.56 -9.89 10.22
N ARG A 34 -1.34 -8.90 10.69
CA ARG A 34 -2.68 -9.16 11.27
C ARG A 34 -3.67 -9.57 10.20
N ILE A 35 -3.65 -8.91 9.05
CA ILE A 35 -4.51 -9.24 7.90
C ILE A 35 -4.18 -10.64 7.37
N GLU A 36 -2.91 -11.01 7.32
CA GLU A 36 -2.48 -12.37 6.98
C GLU A 36 -3.10 -13.42 7.91
N GLY A 37 -3.15 -13.13 9.23
CA GLY A 37 -3.89 -13.96 10.19
C GLY A 37 -5.39 -14.05 9.89
N GLN A 38 -6.02 -12.94 9.49
CA GLN A 38 -7.43 -12.93 9.07
C GLN A 38 -7.65 -13.79 7.82
N VAL A 39 -6.77 -13.70 6.83
CA VAL A 39 -6.86 -14.51 5.59
C VAL A 39 -6.72 -15.99 5.91
N ARG A 40 -5.78 -16.37 6.78
CA ARG A 40 -5.67 -17.76 7.26
C ARG A 40 -6.94 -18.23 7.96
N ALA A 41 -7.53 -17.41 8.82
CA ALA A 41 -8.79 -17.73 9.48
C ALA A 41 -9.95 -17.89 8.48
N LEU A 42 -10.01 -17.07 7.42
CA LEU A 42 -11.01 -17.21 6.36
C LEU A 42 -10.92 -18.55 5.63
N VAL A 43 -9.70 -19.00 5.32
CA VAL A 43 -9.47 -20.33 4.72
C VAL A 43 -9.99 -21.42 5.65
N GLN A 44 -9.65 -21.36 6.94
CA GLN A 44 -10.15 -22.33 7.91
C GLN A 44 -11.68 -22.33 8.01
N MET A 45 -12.33 -21.15 8.00
CA MET A 45 -13.79 -21.07 8.04
C MET A 45 -14.45 -21.74 6.83
N ILE A 46 -13.83 -21.65 5.65
CA ILE A 46 -14.29 -22.34 4.44
C ILE A 46 -14.13 -23.85 4.59
N GLU A 47 -12.96 -24.30 5.05
CA GLU A 47 -12.67 -25.73 5.27
C GLU A 47 -13.59 -26.35 6.33
N ASP A 48 -13.94 -25.58 7.37
CA ASP A 48 -14.86 -25.97 8.43
C ASP A 48 -16.35 -25.94 7.99
N GLY A 49 -16.64 -25.50 6.76
CA GLY A 49 -18.00 -25.41 6.24
C GLY A 49 -18.88 -24.38 6.94
N ARG A 50 -18.30 -23.26 7.41
CA ARG A 50 -19.05 -22.17 8.06
C ARG A 50 -20.06 -21.53 7.09
N PRO A 51 -21.14 -20.90 7.62
CA PRO A 51 -22.10 -20.19 6.79
C PRO A 51 -21.45 -19.11 5.92
N CYS A 52 -21.92 -18.97 4.68
CA CYS A 52 -21.40 -18.00 3.73
C CYS A 52 -21.51 -16.55 4.26
N GLU A 53 -22.57 -16.22 4.99
CA GLU A 53 -22.76 -14.89 5.57
C GLU A 53 -21.69 -14.56 6.62
N ASP A 54 -21.34 -15.52 7.48
CA ASP A 54 -20.28 -15.36 8.49
C ASP A 54 -18.92 -15.12 7.83
N ILE A 55 -18.60 -15.90 6.80
CA ILE A 55 -17.36 -15.77 6.02
C ILE A 55 -17.32 -14.39 5.34
N ALA A 56 -18.42 -13.98 4.70
CA ALA A 56 -18.52 -12.69 4.04
C ALA A 56 -18.33 -11.52 5.02
N GLN A 57 -18.86 -11.64 6.25
CA GLN A 57 -18.65 -10.64 7.30
C GLN A 57 -17.18 -10.53 7.71
N GLN A 58 -16.48 -11.65 7.85
CA GLN A 58 -15.03 -11.64 8.15
C GLN A 58 -14.21 -11.11 6.96
N MET A 59 -14.60 -11.43 5.73
CA MET A 59 -13.98 -10.85 4.53
C MET A 59 -14.13 -9.33 4.48
N ALA A 60 -15.31 -8.80 4.84
CA ALA A 60 -15.53 -7.36 4.93
C ALA A 60 -14.63 -6.71 5.99
N ALA A 61 -14.42 -7.37 7.13
CA ALA A 61 -13.49 -6.91 8.16
C ALA A 61 -12.03 -6.90 7.66
N ALA A 62 -11.60 -7.94 6.93
CA ALA A 62 -10.27 -8.01 6.34
C ALA A 62 -10.06 -6.93 5.27
N ARG A 63 -11.03 -6.71 4.37
CA ARG A 63 -11.01 -5.61 3.39
C ARG A 63 -10.84 -4.25 4.06
N LYS A 64 -11.66 -3.96 5.06
CA LYS A 64 -11.58 -2.69 5.81
C LYS A 64 -10.23 -2.51 6.52
N ALA A 65 -9.63 -3.60 7.00
CA ALA A 65 -8.29 -3.55 7.60
C ALA A 65 -7.22 -3.26 6.54
N LEU A 66 -7.34 -3.85 5.35
CA LEU A 66 -6.44 -3.63 4.22
C LEU A 66 -6.55 -2.19 3.68
N ASP A 67 -7.76 -1.65 3.51
CA ASP A 67 -7.98 -0.26 3.09
C ASP A 67 -7.30 0.72 4.05
N LYS A 68 -7.44 0.50 5.37
CA LYS A 68 -6.75 1.30 6.39
C LYS A 68 -5.23 1.19 6.30
N ALA A 69 -4.69 0.04 5.91
CA ALA A 69 -3.25 -0.13 5.72
C ALA A 69 -2.78 0.61 4.45
N PHE A 70 -3.56 0.54 3.37
CA PHE A 70 -3.31 1.26 2.12
C PHE A 70 -3.28 2.77 2.33
N TYR A 71 -4.32 3.36 2.94
CA TYR A 71 -4.35 4.81 3.18
C TYR A 71 -3.20 5.30 4.08
N ARG A 72 -2.76 4.48 5.04
CA ARG A 72 -1.57 4.79 5.85
C ARG A 72 -0.29 4.82 5.02
N MET A 73 -0.14 3.90 4.06
CA MET A 73 1.00 3.91 3.14
C MET A 73 0.96 5.14 2.23
N MET A 74 -0.22 5.49 1.70
CA MET A 74 -0.40 6.68 0.87
C MET A 74 -0.11 7.97 1.64
N ALA A 75 -0.52 8.08 2.90
CA ALA A 75 -0.18 9.21 3.75
C ALA A 75 1.35 9.37 3.92
N CYS A 76 2.09 8.27 4.06
CA CYS A 76 3.55 8.30 4.08
C CYS A 76 4.13 8.87 2.78
N SER A 77 3.63 8.40 1.62
CA SER A 77 4.04 8.89 0.30
C SER A 77 3.79 10.39 0.12
N MET A 78 2.63 10.88 0.57
CA MET A 78 2.28 12.31 0.46
C MET A 78 3.14 13.19 1.38
N MET A 79 3.46 12.73 2.59
CA MET A 79 4.36 13.47 3.49
C MET A 79 5.79 13.55 2.96
N GLU A 80 6.24 12.51 2.26
CA GLU A 80 7.55 12.50 1.61
C GLU A 80 7.58 13.40 0.39
N ALA A 81 6.53 13.37 -0.43
CA ALA A 81 6.36 14.30 -1.54
C ALA A 81 6.42 15.76 -1.06
N ALA A 82 5.77 16.09 0.05
CA ALA A 82 5.81 17.44 0.61
C ALA A 82 7.22 17.88 1.06
N ALA A 83 8.13 16.94 1.30
CA ALA A 83 9.51 17.19 1.72
C ALA A 83 10.52 17.04 0.56
N SER A 84 10.08 16.71 -0.65
CA SER A 84 10.95 16.49 -1.81
C SER A 84 11.23 17.79 -2.58
N ALA A 85 12.32 17.79 -3.35
CA ALA A 85 12.69 18.92 -4.19
C ALA A 85 11.69 19.18 -5.33
N ASP A 86 10.91 18.16 -5.73
CA ASP A 86 9.87 18.22 -6.76
C ASP A 86 8.49 17.90 -6.15
N ALA A 87 8.15 18.62 -5.08
CA ALA A 87 6.95 18.35 -4.30
C ALA A 87 5.65 18.36 -5.11
N GLY A 88 5.57 19.15 -6.18
CA GLY A 88 4.41 19.23 -7.05
C GLY A 88 4.14 17.92 -7.80
N ASN A 89 5.15 17.38 -8.48
CA ASN A 89 5.05 16.16 -9.27
C ASN A 89 4.89 14.91 -8.38
N ASP A 90 5.64 14.84 -7.27
CA ASP A 90 5.56 13.72 -6.33
C ASP A 90 4.19 13.64 -5.62
N LEU A 91 3.59 14.80 -5.34
CA LEU A 91 2.26 14.87 -4.77
C LEU A 91 1.22 14.44 -5.81
N GLU A 92 1.31 14.92 -7.05
CA GLU A 92 0.41 14.52 -8.14
C GLU A 92 0.48 13.00 -8.41
N ARG A 93 1.68 12.43 -8.38
CA ARG A 93 1.87 10.97 -8.49
C ARG A 93 1.18 10.23 -7.35
N SER A 94 1.32 10.73 -6.13
CA SER A 94 0.70 10.12 -4.94
C SER A 94 -0.83 10.22 -4.99
N THR A 95 -1.40 11.36 -5.38
CA THR A 95 -2.86 11.53 -5.49
C THR A 95 -3.45 10.64 -6.59
N ARG A 96 -2.80 10.54 -7.75
CA ARG A 96 -3.24 9.67 -8.85
C ARG A 96 -3.31 8.19 -8.45
N ILE A 97 -2.38 7.72 -7.62
CA ILE A 97 -2.44 6.36 -7.07
C ILE A 97 -3.63 6.22 -6.12
N LEU A 98 -3.86 7.20 -5.25
CA LEU A 98 -4.97 7.16 -4.30
C LEU A 98 -6.33 7.14 -5.02
N GLU A 99 -6.53 7.99 -6.04
CA GLU A 99 -7.75 8.04 -6.85
C GLU A 99 -8.07 6.73 -7.57
N LYS A 100 -7.05 5.98 -7.98
CA LYS A 100 -7.25 4.68 -8.66
C LYS A 100 -7.85 3.60 -7.74
N TYR A 101 -7.64 3.72 -6.43
CA TYR A 101 -8.01 2.71 -5.44
C TYR A 101 -8.96 3.24 -4.35
N ALA A 102 -9.43 4.49 -4.48
CA ALA A 102 -10.49 5.08 -3.67
C ALA A 102 -11.87 4.66 -4.18
#